data_AF-A0A0S2K0A9-F1
#
_entry.id   AF-A0A0S2K0A9-F1
#
_cell.length_a   1.000
_cell.length_b   1.000
_cell.length_c   1.000
_cell.angle_alpha   90.00
_cell.angle_beta   90.00
_cell.angle_gamma   90.00
#
_symmetry.space_group_name_H-M   'P 1'
#
loop_
_entity.id
_entity.type
_entity.pdbx_description
1 polymer ?
#
loop_
_entity_poly.entity_id
_entity_poly.type
_entity_poly.pdbx_seq_one_letter_code
_entity_poly.pdbx_strand_id
1 'polypeptide(L)'
;MYKINGLLHLQEKTWLYNARKLVLIRCIMLKSISLLAFGLTVSLNAQASAFVSADNSAETKVCVIASTEGFSAARKEASKHGLNVSRFSPSLLCNGEDIRKVAERAEREANTSSEKKVTLVAKNQTLETSLCMTAARKGIKEIGYKARSLRCNDVPVREFVKEFAKTAI
;
A
#
# COMPACT_ATOMS: atom_id res chain seq x y z
N MET A 1 5.76 55.10 67.49
CA MET A 1 6.92 54.92 68.38
C MET A 1 6.95 53.45 68.77
N TYR A 2 7.92 52.55 68.53
CA TYR A 2 9.32 52.50 68.06
C TYR A 2 9.47 51.17 67.24
N LYS A 3 10.16 51.06 66.10
CA LYS A 3 11.60 51.02 65.74
C LYS A 3 12.39 49.73 66.13
N ILE A 4 12.49 48.81 65.14
CA ILE A 4 13.61 48.00 64.59
C ILE A 4 14.40 47.00 65.48
N ASN A 5 14.52 45.74 65.02
CA ASN A 5 15.77 44.96 64.75
C ASN A 5 15.42 43.46 64.52
N GLY A 6 15.70 42.76 63.42
CA GLY A 6 16.62 43.04 62.30
C GLY A 6 17.95 42.30 62.41
N LEU A 7 18.02 41.02 62.84
CA LEU A 7 19.31 40.29 62.88
C LEU A 7 19.25 38.75 63.01
N LEU A 8 18.20 38.07 62.49
CA LEU A 8 18.19 36.59 62.46
C LEU A 8 18.02 35.97 61.05
N HIS A 9 17.83 36.79 60.02
CA HIS A 9 17.36 36.29 58.71
C HIS A 9 18.48 36.03 57.68
N LEU A 10 19.75 36.18 58.07
CA LEU A 10 20.89 36.17 57.14
C LEU A 10 21.74 34.89 57.15
N GLN A 11 21.49 33.91 58.03
CA GLN A 11 22.27 32.65 58.09
C GLN A 11 21.62 31.46 57.34
N GLU A 12 20.31 31.47 57.06
CA GLU A 12 19.67 30.34 56.36
C GLU A 12 19.79 30.40 54.83
N LYS A 13 19.99 31.59 54.24
CA LYS A 13 19.95 31.75 52.78
C LYS A 13 21.21 31.26 52.04
N THR A 14 22.32 31.05 52.76
CA THR A 14 23.60 30.61 52.20
C THR A 14 23.69 29.10 51.95
N TRP A 15 22.95 28.28 52.71
CA TRP A 15 22.91 26.82 52.50
C TRP A 15 22.14 26.42 51.23
N LEU A 16 21.04 27.11 50.93
CA LEU A 16 20.23 26.84 49.73
C LEU A 16 20.90 27.27 48.42
N TYR A 17 21.82 28.23 48.46
CA TYR A 17 22.49 28.75 47.25
C TYR A 17 23.59 27.81 46.74
N ASN A 18 24.34 27.16 47.65
CA ASN A 18 25.40 26.22 47.27
C ASN A 18 24.87 24.83 46.84
N ALA A 19 23.74 24.37 47.38
CA ALA A 19 23.09 23.13 46.93
C ALA A 19 22.50 23.25 45.51
N ARG A 20 21.96 24.43 45.14
CA ARG A 20 21.44 24.70 43.79
C ARG A 20 22.54 24.78 42.72
N LYS A 21 23.72 25.29 43.08
CA LYS A 21 24.86 25.43 42.16
C LYS A 21 25.50 24.08 41.81
N LEU A 22 25.47 23.10 42.72
CA LEU A 22 26.01 21.75 42.48
C LEU A 22 25.08 20.89 41.58
N VAL A 23 23.76 21.10 41.65
CA VAL A 23 22.77 20.41 40.80
C VAL A 23 22.78 20.96 39.36
N LEU A 24 22.92 22.28 39.19
CA LEU A 24 22.95 22.92 37.88
C LEU A 24 24.20 22.54 37.05
N ILE A 25 25.35 22.30 37.68
CA ILE A 25 26.58 21.89 36.98
C ILE A 25 26.46 20.44 36.46
N ARG A 26 25.70 19.57 37.12
CA ARG A 26 25.41 18.21 36.62
C ARG A 26 24.32 18.17 35.53
N CYS A 27 23.50 19.21 35.40
CA CYS A 27 22.49 19.29 34.34
C CYS A 27 23.02 19.81 32.99
N ILE A 28 24.17 20.49 32.97
CA ILE A 28 24.72 21.10 31.74
C ILE A 28 25.52 20.10 30.89
N MET A 29 26.03 19.01 31.48
CA MET A 29 26.77 17.96 30.76
C MET A 29 25.88 16.82 30.21
N LEU A 30 24.55 16.96 30.24
CA LEU A 30 23.59 15.97 29.68
C LEU A 30 22.81 16.52 28.48
N LYS A 31 23.42 17.39 27.68
CA LYS A 31 22.82 17.92 26.44
C LYS A 31 23.72 17.71 25.23
N SER A 32 23.99 16.45 24.91
CA SER A 32 24.52 16.06 23.60
C SER A 32 24.43 14.55 23.38
N ILE A 33 23.21 14.02 23.33
CA ILE A 33 22.95 12.77 22.62
C ILE A 33 21.98 13.10 21.50
N SER A 34 22.55 13.37 20.33
CA SER A 34 21.82 13.50 19.07
C SER A 34 21.30 12.11 18.69
N LEU A 35 20.04 11.81 19.00
CA LEU A 35 19.34 10.68 18.43
C LEU A 35 18.77 11.10 17.07
N LEU A 36 19.59 10.95 16.03
CA LEU A 36 19.08 10.82 14.67
C LEU A 36 18.30 9.50 14.58
N ALA A 37 17.03 9.52 14.99
CA ALA A 37 16.10 8.47 14.64
C ALA A 37 15.77 8.62 13.15
N PHE A 38 16.61 8.03 12.30
CA PHE A 38 16.16 7.67 10.95
C PHE A 38 15.00 6.69 11.14
N GLY A 39 13.78 7.19 10.99
CA GLY A 39 12.61 6.34 10.88
C GLY A 39 12.81 5.45 9.66
N LEU A 40 13.19 4.19 9.90
CA LEU A 40 13.04 3.14 8.91
C LEU A 40 11.54 3.01 8.67
N THR A 41 11.05 3.73 7.66
CA THR A 41 9.79 3.39 7.03
C THR A 41 10.04 2.06 6.34
N VAL A 42 9.77 0.97 7.06
CA VAL A 42 9.61 -0.34 6.41
C VAL A 42 8.35 -0.19 5.57
N SER A 43 8.53 0.22 4.31
CA SER A 43 7.55 -0.04 3.27
C SER A 43 7.41 -1.56 3.23
N LEU A 44 6.40 -2.07 3.92
CA LEU A 44 5.87 -3.40 3.65
C LEU A 44 5.31 -3.33 2.23
N ASN A 45 6.19 -3.46 1.23
CA ASN A 45 5.76 -4.01 -0.03
C ASN A 45 5.20 -5.37 0.34
N ALA A 46 3.87 -5.49 0.29
CA ALA A 46 3.21 -6.78 0.16
C ALA A 46 3.68 -7.38 -1.17
N GLN A 47 4.93 -7.84 -1.18
CA GLN A 47 5.35 -8.90 -2.08
C GLN A 47 4.42 -10.04 -1.72
N ALA A 48 3.60 -10.44 -2.69
CA ALA A 48 2.71 -11.59 -2.61
C ALA A 48 3.39 -12.62 -1.71
N SER A 49 2.82 -12.83 -0.53
CA SER A 49 3.40 -13.68 0.50
C SER A 49 3.54 -15.03 -0.16
N ALA A 50 4.74 -15.36 -0.64
CA ALA A 50 5.00 -16.68 -1.15
C ALA A 50 4.65 -17.59 0.02
N PHE A 51 3.59 -18.39 -0.12
CA PHE A 51 3.22 -19.37 0.86
C PHE A 51 4.37 -20.37 0.90
N VAL A 52 5.35 -20.11 1.77
CA VAL A 52 6.46 -21.02 2.02
C VAL A 52 5.87 -22.16 2.83
N SER A 53 5.98 -23.36 2.29
CA SER A 53 5.55 -24.57 2.95
C SER A 53 6.24 -24.69 4.31
N ALA A 54 5.49 -24.52 5.40
CA ALA A 54 6.02 -24.76 6.74
C ALA A 54 6.38 -26.23 6.94
N ASP A 55 5.63 -27.14 6.30
CA ASP A 55 5.84 -28.58 6.28
C ASP A 55 5.42 -29.19 4.93
N ASN A 56 5.84 -30.43 4.68
CA ASN A 56 5.44 -31.25 3.53
C ASN A 56 4.07 -31.93 3.72
N SER A 57 3.18 -31.34 4.54
CA SER A 57 1.86 -31.86 4.83
C SER A 57 0.88 -31.67 3.66
N ALA A 58 -0.16 -32.51 3.61
CA ALA A 58 -1.20 -32.41 2.60
C ALA A 58 -1.93 -31.05 2.66
N GLU A 59 -2.16 -30.53 3.86
CA GLU A 59 -2.76 -29.23 4.13
C GLU A 59 -1.93 -28.11 3.54
N THR A 60 -0.60 -28.18 3.71
CA THR A 60 0.33 -27.19 3.17
C THR A 60 0.27 -27.14 1.65
N LYS A 61 0.28 -28.32 1.00
CA LYS A 61 0.14 -28.42 -0.46
C LYS A 61 -1.18 -27.83 -0.96
N VAL A 62 -2.28 -28.12 -0.24
CA VAL A 62 -3.60 -27.56 -0.55
C VAL A 62 -3.61 -26.04 -0.41
N CYS A 63 -2.96 -25.49 0.61
CA CYS A 63 -2.84 -24.04 0.81
C CYS A 63 -1.99 -23.35 -0.27
N VAL A 64 -0.89 -23.96 -0.70
CA VAL A 64 -0.09 -23.43 -1.83
C VAL A 64 -0.96 -23.38 -3.09
N ILE A 65 -1.65 -24.47 -3.43
CA ILE A 65 -2.52 -24.52 -4.62
C ILE A 65 -3.65 -23.50 -4.51
N ALA A 66 -4.23 -23.29 -3.33
CA ALA A 66 -5.23 -22.25 -3.12
C ALA A 66 -4.67 -20.85 -3.45
N SER A 67 -3.43 -20.57 -3.04
CA SER A 67 -2.78 -19.28 -3.25
C SER A 67 -2.31 -19.02 -4.69
N THR A 68 -2.21 -20.06 -5.53
CA THR A 68 -1.67 -19.93 -6.90
C THR A 68 -2.71 -20.23 -7.98
N GLU A 69 -3.58 -21.20 -7.75
CA GLU A 69 -4.53 -21.73 -8.73
C GLU A 69 -6.00 -21.53 -8.32
N GLY A 70 -6.24 -20.96 -7.14
CA GLY A 70 -7.57 -20.64 -6.64
C GLY A 70 -8.33 -21.81 -6.01
N PHE A 71 -9.59 -21.56 -5.66
CA PHE A 71 -10.31 -22.41 -4.70
C PHE A 71 -10.66 -23.78 -5.26
N SER A 72 -10.98 -23.83 -6.56
CA SER A 72 -11.39 -25.07 -7.23
C SER A 72 -10.24 -26.09 -7.30
N ALA A 73 -9.04 -25.63 -7.66
CA ALA A 73 -7.84 -26.46 -7.72
C ALA A 73 -7.47 -26.99 -6.32
N ALA A 74 -7.53 -26.13 -5.31
CA ALA A 74 -7.24 -26.51 -3.93
C ALA A 74 -8.21 -27.57 -3.41
N ARG A 75 -9.51 -27.46 -3.72
CA ARG A 75 -10.51 -28.47 -3.34
C ARG A 75 -10.27 -29.83 -4.01
N LYS A 76 -9.80 -29.82 -5.26
CA LYS A 76 -9.43 -31.05 -5.99
C LYS A 76 -8.17 -31.70 -5.42
N GLU A 77 -7.22 -30.92 -4.94
CA GLU A 77 -6.07 -31.49 -4.24
C GLU A 77 -6.48 -32.02 -2.86
N ALA A 78 -7.29 -31.27 -2.12
CA ALA A 78 -7.77 -31.66 -0.79
C ALA A 78 -8.48 -33.02 -0.81
N SER A 79 -9.32 -33.28 -1.82
CA SER A 79 -10.03 -34.57 -1.93
C SER A 79 -9.11 -35.77 -2.15
N LYS A 80 -7.92 -35.59 -2.74
CA LYS A 80 -6.94 -36.68 -2.90
C LYS A 80 -6.31 -37.10 -1.57
N HIS A 81 -6.28 -36.19 -0.61
CA HIS A 81 -5.68 -36.40 0.71
C HIS A 81 -6.73 -36.57 1.82
N GLY A 82 -8.01 -36.74 1.47
CA GLY A 82 -9.10 -36.90 2.43
C GLY A 82 -9.45 -35.64 3.21
N LEU A 83 -9.00 -34.46 2.76
CA LEU A 83 -9.27 -33.18 3.41
C LEU A 83 -10.58 -32.59 2.89
N ASN A 84 -11.42 -32.10 3.81
CA ASN A 84 -12.66 -31.43 3.46
C ASN A 84 -12.45 -29.92 3.33
N VAL A 85 -12.56 -29.40 2.11
CA VAL A 85 -12.56 -27.96 1.83
C VAL A 85 -13.96 -27.51 1.44
N SER A 86 -14.63 -26.80 2.36
CA SER A 86 -16.01 -26.32 2.22
C SER A 86 -16.03 -24.96 1.56
N ARG A 87 -16.95 -24.76 0.61
CA ARG A 87 -17.22 -23.45 0.01
C ARG A 87 -18.01 -22.54 0.98
N PHE A 88 -18.76 -23.13 1.91
CA PHE A 88 -19.77 -22.41 2.69
C PHE A 88 -19.33 -22.09 4.11
N SER A 89 -18.40 -22.86 4.66
CA SER A 89 -17.94 -22.74 6.04
C SER A 89 -16.41 -22.76 6.11
N PRO A 90 -15.80 -22.15 7.14
CA PRO A 90 -14.38 -22.36 7.41
C PRO A 90 -14.10 -23.84 7.60
N SER A 91 -13.08 -24.35 6.91
CA SER A 91 -12.75 -25.78 6.94
C SER A 91 -11.25 -26.06 6.92
N LEU A 92 -10.44 -25.14 6.40
CA LEU A 92 -8.99 -25.23 6.42
C LEU A 92 -8.40 -23.82 6.58
N LEU A 93 -7.41 -23.71 7.46
CA LEU A 93 -6.68 -22.47 7.70
C LEU A 93 -5.29 -22.57 7.08
N CYS A 94 -4.97 -21.62 6.22
CA CYS A 94 -3.68 -21.42 5.61
C CYS A 94 -3.02 -20.22 6.31
N ASN A 95 -1.96 -20.46 7.10
CA ASN A 95 -1.29 -19.42 7.90
C ASN A 95 -2.25 -18.60 8.78
N GLY A 96 -3.26 -19.26 9.37
CA GLY A 96 -4.29 -18.62 10.19
C GLY A 96 -5.41 -17.93 9.41
N GLU A 97 -5.34 -17.90 8.07
CA GLU A 97 -6.38 -17.35 7.20
C GLU A 97 -7.20 -18.45 6.54
N ASP A 98 -8.51 -18.23 6.40
CA ASP A 98 -9.40 -19.19 5.73
C ASP A 98 -8.98 -19.40 4.27
N ILE A 99 -8.88 -20.67 3.85
CA ILE A 99 -8.51 -21.06 2.48
C ILE A 99 -9.34 -20.36 1.39
N ARG A 100 -10.60 -20.01 1.66
CA ARG A 100 -11.47 -19.27 0.72
C ARG A 100 -10.91 -17.88 0.47
N LYS A 101 -10.47 -17.18 1.52
CA LYS A 101 -9.90 -15.83 1.39
C LYS A 101 -8.55 -15.83 0.68
N VAL A 102 -7.73 -16.85 0.97
CA VAL A 102 -6.45 -17.06 0.28
C VAL A 102 -6.68 -17.28 -1.22
N ALA A 103 -7.63 -18.14 -1.57
CA ALA A 103 -7.98 -18.40 -2.97
C ALA A 103 -8.60 -17.20 -3.69
N GLU A 104 -9.48 -16.45 -3.03
CA GLU A 104 -10.05 -15.22 -3.59
C GLU A 104 -8.96 -14.19 -3.92
N ARG A 105 -7.89 -14.12 -3.11
CA ARG A 105 -6.75 -13.24 -3.38
C ARG A 105 -6.00 -13.68 -4.63
N ALA A 106 -5.73 -14.98 -4.77
CA ALA A 106 -5.09 -15.54 -5.96
C ALA A 106 -5.89 -15.22 -7.23
N GLU A 107 -7.22 -15.37 -7.17
CA GLU A 107 -8.10 -15.04 -8.30
C GLU A 107 -8.09 -13.55 -8.62
N ARG A 108 -8.08 -12.66 -7.62
CA ARG A 108 -7.94 -11.22 -7.83
C ARG A 108 -6.60 -10.87 -8.47
N GLU A 109 -5.51 -11.43 -7.97
CA GLU A 109 -4.15 -11.20 -8.48
C GLU A 109 -3.99 -11.72 -9.92
N ALA A 110 -4.54 -12.89 -10.23
CA ALA A 110 -4.59 -13.43 -11.59
C ALA A 110 -5.38 -12.54 -12.55
N ASN A 111 -6.51 -11.99 -12.09
CA ASN A 111 -7.33 -11.07 -12.90
C ASN A 111 -6.67 -9.70 -13.08
N THR A 112 -5.90 -9.21 -12.10
CA THR A 112 -5.12 -7.96 -12.26
C THR A 112 -3.91 -8.12 -13.19
N SER A 113 -3.42 -9.35 -13.39
CA SER A 113 -2.31 -9.66 -14.31
C SER A 113 -2.78 -9.84 -15.77
N SER A 114 -4.09 -9.94 -15.99
CA SER A 114 -4.71 -10.12 -17.32
C SER A 114 -5.45 -8.86 -17.80
N GLU A 115 -4.97 -7.66 -17.45
CA GLU A 115 -5.40 -6.45 -18.13
C GLU A 115 -4.87 -6.51 -19.57
N LYS A 116 -5.71 -6.95 -20.50
CA LYS A 116 -5.38 -7.12 -21.91
C LYS A 116 -5.14 -5.73 -22.49
N LYS A 117 -3.90 -5.23 -22.38
CA LYS A 117 -3.52 -3.89 -22.81
C LYS A 117 -3.75 -3.71 -24.30
N VAL A 118 -4.93 -3.21 -24.67
CA VAL A 118 -5.25 -2.87 -26.05
C VAL A 118 -4.37 -1.70 -26.45
N THR A 119 -3.39 -1.99 -27.32
CA THR A 119 -2.45 -0.98 -27.78
C THR A 119 -3.08 -0.23 -28.95
N LEU A 120 -3.31 1.07 -28.76
CA LEU A 120 -3.77 1.94 -29.83
C LEU A 120 -2.61 2.25 -30.79
N VAL A 121 -2.79 1.92 -32.07
CA VAL A 121 -1.79 2.11 -33.13
C VAL A 121 -2.31 3.14 -34.15
N ALA A 122 -1.47 4.09 -34.51
CA ALA A 122 -1.76 5.07 -35.56
C ALA A 122 -1.66 4.39 -36.94
N LYS A 123 -2.73 4.46 -37.75
CA LYS A 123 -2.71 3.95 -39.12
C LYS A 123 -1.75 4.75 -40.00
N ASN A 124 -1.79 6.09 -39.86
CA ASN A 124 -1.04 7.05 -40.68
C ASN A 124 -0.44 8.16 -39.79
N GLN A 125 0.45 8.98 -40.35
CA GLN A 125 1.08 10.11 -39.63
C GLN A 125 0.33 11.45 -39.84
N THR A 126 -0.97 11.41 -40.12
CA THR A 126 -1.74 12.65 -40.34
C THR A 126 -1.99 13.40 -39.04
N LEU A 127 -2.27 14.70 -39.16
CA LEU A 127 -2.61 15.56 -38.02
C LEU A 127 -3.86 15.05 -37.30
N GLU A 128 -4.87 14.55 -38.02
CA GLU A 128 -6.07 13.96 -37.41
C GLU A 128 -5.71 12.73 -36.58
N THR A 129 -4.81 11.88 -37.10
CA THR A 129 -4.38 10.67 -36.41
C THR A 129 -3.63 11.04 -35.12
N SER A 130 -2.74 12.03 -35.15
CA SER A 130 -2.02 12.47 -33.94
C SER A 130 -2.95 13.10 -32.90
N LEU A 131 -3.98 13.82 -33.33
CA LEU A 131 -5.01 14.37 -32.44
C LEU A 131 -5.87 13.25 -31.83
N CYS A 132 -6.26 12.23 -32.60
CA CYS A 132 -6.98 11.06 -32.09
C CYS A 132 -6.16 10.29 -31.06
N MET A 133 -4.87 10.07 -31.32
CA MET A 133 -3.94 9.44 -30.38
C MET A 133 -3.79 10.26 -29.10
N THR A 134 -3.69 11.58 -29.24
CA THR A 134 -3.59 12.50 -28.10
C THR A 134 -4.86 12.46 -27.25
N ALA A 135 -6.03 12.51 -27.89
CA ALA A 135 -7.31 12.46 -27.20
C ALA A 135 -7.55 11.13 -26.48
N ALA A 136 -7.16 10.00 -27.07
CA ALA A 136 -7.28 8.69 -26.43
C ALA A 136 -6.32 8.51 -25.24
N ARG A 137 -5.08 9.02 -25.35
CA ARG A 137 -4.06 8.84 -24.30
C ARG A 137 -4.15 9.86 -23.17
N LYS A 138 -4.51 11.10 -23.48
CA LYS A 138 -4.48 12.23 -22.53
C LYS A 138 -5.85 12.85 -22.28
N GLY A 139 -6.87 12.43 -23.02
CA GLY A 139 -8.23 12.94 -22.88
C GLY A 139 -8.57 14.07 -23.85
N ILE A 140 -9.87 14.30 -24.01
CA ILE A 140 -10.44 15.21 -25.02
C ILE A 140 -10.09 16.68 -24.77
N LYS A 141 -9.80 17.05 -23.52
CA LYS A 141 -9.46 18.44 -23.16
C LYS A 141 -8.20 18.94 -23.87
N GLU A 142 -7.25 18.05 -24.13
CA GLU A 142 -5.97 18.36 -24.79
C GLU A 142 -6.11 18.80 -26.26
N ILE A 143 -7.20 18.42 -26.93
CA ILE A 143 -7.45 18.79 -28.33
C ILE A 143 -8.41 19.98 -28.48
N GLY A 144 -8.93 20.51 -27.37
CA GLY A 144 -9.74 21.73 -27.32
C GLY A 144 -10.91 21.76 -28.29
N TYR A 145 -11.06 22.88 -29.02
CA TYR A 145 -12.17 23.10 -29.96
C TYR A 145 -12.20 22.10 -31.13
N LYS A 146 -11.06 21.50 -31.48
CA LYS A 146 -10.94 20.50 -32.56
C LYS A 146 -11.74 19.23 -32.25
N ALA A 147 -12.06 18.98 -30.98
CA ALA A 147 -12.91 17.86 -30.57
C ALA A 147 -14.33 17.87 -31.17
N ARG A 148 -14.83 19.03 -31.64
CA ARG A 148 -16.18 19.15 -32.20
C ARG A 148 -16.31 18.53 -33.59
N SER A 149 -15.28 18.63 -34.41
CA SER A 149 -15.27 18.15 -35.80
C SER A 149 -14.38 16.93 -36.03
N LEU A 150 -13.50 16.60 -35.09
CA LEU A 150 -12.57 15.47 -35.24
C LEU A 150 -13.30 14.11 -35.15
N ARG A 151 -13.04 13.25 -36.13
CA ARG A 151 -13.46 11.85 -36.14
C ARG A 151 -12.23 10.95 -36.09
N CYS A 152 -12.33 9.87 -35.34
CA CYS A 152 -11.29 8.85 -35.17
C CYS A 152 -11.92 7.51 -35.57
N ASN A 153 -11.37 6.80 -36.55
CA ASN A 153 -11.98 5.58 -37.11
C ASN A 153 -13.45 5.77 -37.46
N ASP A 154 -13.75 6.86 -38.18
CA ASP A 154 -15.09 7.23 -38.64
C ASP A 154 -16.13 7.49 -37.54
N VAL A 155 -15.76 7.49 -36.26
CA VAL A 155 -16.63 7.88 -35.14
C VAL A 155 -16.21 9.23 -34.53
N PRO A 156 -17.13 10.02 -33.95
CA PRO A 156 -16.77 11.25 -33.26
C PRO A 156 -15.75 10.98 -32.15
N VAL A 157 -14.72 11.82 -32.02
CA VAL A 157 -13.63 11.61 -31.04
C VAL A 157 -14.12 11.43 -29.60
N ARG A 158 -15.28 12.02 -29.26
CA ARG A 158 -15.89 11.86 -27.94
C ARG A 158 -16.34 10.43 -27.65
N GLU A 159 -16.95 9.79 -28.64
CA GLU A 159 -17.38 8.39 -28.51
C GLU A 159 -16.17 7.46 -28.55
N PHE A 160 -15.23 7.72 -29.47
CA PHE A 160 -13.99 6.99 -29.58
C PHE A 160 -13.21 6.90 -28.26
N VAL A 161 -13.00 8.04 -27.58
CA VAL A 161 -12.26 8.05 -26.29
C VAL A 161 -13.03 7.32 -25.19
N LYS A 162 -14.36 7.39 -25.20
CA LYS A 162 -15.21 6.68 -24.23
C LYS A 162 -15.14 5.16 -24.43
N GLU A 163 -15.18 4.69 -25.67
CA GLU A 163 -15.03 3.28 -26.03
C GLU A 163 -13.62 2.77 -25.73
N PHE A 164 -12.60 3.56 -26.05
CA PHE A 164 -11.22 3.25 -25.72
C PHE A 164 -11.03 3.09 -24.20
N ALA A 165 -11.57 4.01 -23.39
CA ALA A 165 -11.48 3.93 -21.93
C ALA A 165 -12.17 2.69 -21.34
N LYS A 166 -13.25 2.19 -21.95
CA LYS A 166 -13.92 0.96 -21.52
C LYS A 166 -13.14 -0.31 -21.88
N THR A 167 -12.24 -0.23 -22.85
CA THR A 167 -11.49 -1.36 -23.40
C THR A 167 -10.05 -1.41 -22.86
N ALA A 168 -9.58 -0.29 -22.32
CA ALA A 168 -8.26 -0.15 -21.70
C ALA A 168 -8.26 -0.42 -20.18
N ILE A 169 -9.43 -0.71 -19.60
CA ILE A 169 -9.69 -1.18 -18.22
C ILE A 169 -10.18 -2.62 -18.35
#